data_AF-A0A7W0P6W8-F1
#
_entry.id   AF-A0A7W0P6W8-F1
#
_cell.length_a   1.000
_cell.length_b   1.000
_cell.length_c   1.000
_cell.angle_alpha   90.00
_cell.angle_beta   90.00
_cell.angle_gamma   90.00
#
_symmetry.space_group_name_H-M   'P 1'
#
loop_
_entity.id
_entity.type
_entity.pdbx_description
1 polymer ?
#
loop_
_entity_poly.entity_id
_entity_poly.type
_entity_poly.pdbx_seq_one_letter_code
_entity_poly.pdbx_strand_id
1 'polypeptide(L)' 'MSLDAAERRQLAVDLFNFVWTLLEKADRTGEEDDTMLHAAHASRFHWGEVGAPVNLARGEWQVSRVYA' A
#
# COMPACT_ATOMS: atom_id res chain seq x y z
N MET A 1 1.84 -21.94 4.18
CA MET A 1 1.98 -21.10 5.39
C MET A 1 1.10 -19.87 5.17
N SER A 2 0.09 -19.66 6.00
CA SER A 2 -0.79 -18.49 5.92
C SER A 2 -0.31 -17.42 6.89
N LEU A 3 -0.32 -16.15 6.47
CA LEU A 3 0.00 -15.02 7.34
C LEU A 3 -1.05 -14.85 8.43
N ASP A 4 -0.62 -14.62 9.66
CA ASP A 4 -1.50 -14.28 10.77
C ASP A 4 -1.98 -12.81 10.69
N ALA A 5 -2.86 -12.43 11.62
CA ALA A 5 -3.45 -11.10 11.61
C ALA A 5 -2.43 -9.97 11.91
N ALA A 6 -1.43 -10.24 12.75
CA ALA A 6 -0.41 -9.27 13.11
C ALA A 6 0.56 -9.06 11.95
N GLU A 7 1.00 -10.13 11.29
CA GLU A 7 1.84 -10.08 10.10
C GLU A 7 1.14 -9.31 8.96
N ARG A 8 -0.14 -9.58 8.71
CA ARG A 8 -0.93 -8.84 7.71
C ARG A 8 -1.03 -7.35 8.04
N ARG A 9 -1.27 -7.03 9.31
CA ARG A 9 -1.35 -5.63 9.75
C ARG A 9 -0.01 -4.92 9.54
N GLN A 10 1.09 -5.58 9.89
CA GLN A 10 2.44 -5.03 9.72
C GLN A 10 2.73 -4.78 8.23
N LEU A 11 2.48 -5.77 7.36
CA LEU A 11 2.62 -5.61 5.91
C LEU A 11 1.76 -4.48 5.36
N ALA A 12 0.51 -4.34 5.82
CA ALA A 12 -0.37 -3.27 5.37
C ALA A 12 0.20 -1.88 5.69
N VAL A 13 0.75 -1.70 6.90
CA VAL A 13 1.38 -0.44 7.36
C VAL A 13 2.67 -0.17 6.60
N ASP A 14 3.55 -1.17 6.49
CA ASP A 14 4.87 -1.01 5.90
C ASP A 14 4.76 -0.68 4.40
N LEU A 15 3.91 -1.40 3.68
CA LEU A 15 3.65 -1.12 2.27
C LEU A 15 2.99 0.25 2.06
N PHE A 16 2.05 0.65 2.94
CA PHE A 16 1.42 1.96 2.86
C PHE A 16 2.45 3.09 2.99
N ASN A 17 3.35 2.97 3.97
CA ASN A 17 4.40 3.95 4.20
C ASN A 17 5.46 3.93 3.10
N PHE A 18 5.82 2.75 2.58
CA PHE A 18 6.74 2.63 1.47
C PHE A 18 6.22 3.34 0.21
N VAL A 19 4.93 3.23 -0.10
CA VAL A 19 4.30 3.98 -1.19
C VAL A 19 4.48 5.48 -1.03
N TRP A 20 4.43 6.02 0.20
CA TRP A 20 4.70 7.44 0.42
C TRP A 20 6.14 7.84 0.09
N THR A 21 7.12 7.00 0.43
CA THR A 21 8.52 7.26 0.08
C THR A 21 8.72 7.33 -1.44
N LEU A 22 7.97 6.52 -2.19
CA LEU A 22 7.97 6.56 -3.65
C LEU A 22 7.21 7.81 -4.14
N LEU A 23 6.01 8.10 -3.62
CA LEU A 23 5.22 9.28 -3.98
C LEU A 23 6.01 10.59 -3.86
N GLU A 24 6.89 10.70 -2.86
CA GLU A 24 7.72 11.88 -2.58
C GLU A 24 9.01 11.95 -3.40
N LYS A 25 9.38 10.87 -4.10
CA LYS A 25 10.57 10.83 -4.95
C LYS A 25 10.33 11.59 -6.26
N ALA A 26 11.13 12.63 -6.52
CA ALA A 26 11.00 13.49 -7.70
C ALA A 26 11.37 12.78 -9.02
N ASP A 27 12.44 11.97 -9.01
CA ASP A 27 12.97 11.29 -10.19
C ASP A 27 12.72 9.77 -10.07
N ARG A 28 11.44 9.35 -10.04
CA ARG A 28 11.08 7.92 -10.10
C ARG A 28 11.34 7.35 -11.49
N THR A 29 11.89 6.14 -11.53
CA THR A 29 11.96 5.35 -12.77
C THR A 29 10.63 4.66 -13.03
N GLY A 30 10.41 4.16 -14.26
CA GLY A 30 9.22 3.37 -14.57
C GLY A 30 9.09 2.10 -13.73
N GLU A 31 10.21 1.46 -13.37
CA GLU A 31 10.21 0.31 -12.45
C GLU A 31 9.77 0.70 -11.03
N GLU A 32 10.10 1.91 -10.59
CA GLU A 32 9.67 2.43 -9.30
C GLU A 32 8.19 2.82 -9.31
N ASP A 33 7.65 3.28 -10.44
CA ASP A 33 6.21 3.48 -10.62
C ASP A 33 5.44 2.15 -10.53
N ASP A 34 5.92 1.10 -11.22
CA ASP A 34 5.34 -0.24 -11.13
C ASP A 34 5.40 -0.78 -9.69
N THR A 35 6.54 -0.59 -9.03
CA THR A 35 6.73 -0.96 -7.62
C THR A 35 5.74 -0.23 -6.71
N MET A 36 5.55 1.07 -6.92
CA MET A 36 4.60 1.90 -6.16
C MET A 36 3.17 1.41 -6.33
N LEU A 37 2.77 1.10 -7.57
CA LEU A 37 1.45 0.57 -7.89
C LEU A 37 1.20 -0.76 -7.18
N HIS A 38 2.14 -1.71 -7.28
CA HIS A 38 2.02 -3.01 -6.64
C HIS A 38 1.99 -2.91 -5.11
N ALA A 39 2.82 -2.05 -4.53
CA ALA A 39 2.85 -1.84 -3.08
C ALA A 39 1.54 -1.22 -2.56
N ALA A 40 0.95 -0.27 -3.29
CA ALA A 40 -0.32 0.35 -2.90
C ALA A 40 -1.47 -0.66 -2.88
N HIS A 41 -1.58 -1.48 -3.93
CA HIS A 41 -2.58 -2.56 -4.00
C HIS A 41 -2.36 -3.63 -2.94
N ALA A 42 -1.11 -4.02 -2.70
CA ALA A 42 -0.78 -5.00 -1.66
C ALA A 42 -1.10 -4.47 -0.26
N SER A 43 -0.79 -3.21 0.05
CA SER A 43 -1.20 -2.56 1.31
C SER A 43 -2.72 -2.58 1.48
N ARG A 44 -3.45 -2.13 0.45
CA ARG A 44 -4.92 -2.13 0.46
C ARG A 44 -5.47 -3.53 0.67
N PHE A 45 -4.90 -4.54 0.01
CA PHE A 45 -5.30 -5.93 0.12
C PHE A 45 -5.18 -6.41 1.58
N HIS A 46 -4.03 -6.20 2.22
CA HIS A 46 -3.86 -6.58 3.62
C HIS A 46 -4.82 -5.84 4.55
N TRP A 47 -5.12 -4.56 4.30
CA TRP A 47 -6.17 -3.85 5.04
C TRP A 47 -7.57 -4.44 4.85
N GLY A 48 -7.87 -5.07 3.72
CA GLY A 48 -9.13 -5.79 3.51
C GLY A 48 -9.28 -7.01 4.42
N GLU A 49 -8.17 -7.61 4.82
CA GLU A 49 -8.14 -8.85 5.60
C GLU A 49 -8.19 -8.60 7.12
N VAL A 50 -7.57 -7.50 7.59
CA VAL A 50 -7.42 -7.23 9.04
C VAL A 50 -7.76 -5.80 9.48
N GLY A 51 -8.08 -4.92 8.53
CA GLY A 51 -8.30 -3.50 8.77
C GLY A 51 -9.73 -3.14 9.16
N ALA A 52 -9.90 -1.97 9.76
CA ALA A 52 -11.21 -1.34 9.96
C ALA A 52 -11.63 -0.56 8.70
N PRO A 53 -12.91 -0.17 8.55
CA PRO A 53 -13.38 0.59 7.37
C PRO A 53 -12.55 1.83 7.02
N VAL A 54 -11.99 2.52 8.02
CA VAL A 54 -11.08 3.66 7.81
C VAL A 54 -9.77 3.27 7.12
N ASN A 55 -9.25 2.07 7.39
CA ASN A 55 -8.05 1.56 6.73
C ASN A 55 -8.32 1.26 5.26
N LEU A 56 -9.49 0.67 4.95
CA LEU A 56 -9.91 0.44 3.58
C LEU A 56 -10.01 1.76 2.82
N ALA A 57 -10.74 2.73 3.36
CA ALA A 57 -10.92 4.04 2.72
C ALA A 57 -9.58 4.75 2.43
N ARG A 58 -8.62 4.68 3.36
CA ARG A 58 -7.26 5.23 3.16
C ARG A 58 -6.47 4.47 2.10
N GLY A 59 -6.59 3.15 2.06
CA GLY A 59 -5.97 2.31 1.02
C GLY A 59 -6.52 2.63 -0.37
N GLU A 60 -7.84 2.71 -0.51
CA GLU A 60 -8.49 3.10 -1.78
C GLU A 60 -8.07 4.49 -2.23
N TRP A 61 -7.98 5.44 -1.29
CA TRP A 61 -7.49 6.79 -1.60
C TRP A 61 -6.03 6.78 -2.08
N GLN A 62 -5.15 6.00 -1.44
CA GLN A 62 -3.75 5.90 -1.88
C GLN A 62 -3.64 5.23 -3.26
N VAL A 63 -4.45 4.19 -3.53
CA VAL A 63 -4.56 3.57 -4.85
C VAL A 63 -4.99 4.59 -5.91
N SER A 64 -6.00 5.41 -5.63
CA SER A 64 -6.40 6.47 -6.56
C SER A 64 -5.27 7.47 -6.83
N ARG A 65 -4.43 7.76 -5.82
CA ARG A 65 -3.32 8.70 -5.91
C ARG A 65 -2.14 8.19 -6.74
N VAL A 66 -1.90 6.88 -6.76
CA VAL A 66 -0.81 6.31 -7.58
C VAL A 66 -1.15 6.26 -9.08
N TYR A 67 -2.44 6.40 -9.45
CA TYR A 67 -2.89 6.45 -10.84
C TYR A 67 -3.11 7.86 -11.40
N ALA A 68 -3.02 8.90 -10.56
CA ALA A 68 -3.27 10.29 -10.94
C ALA A 68 -1.99 11.00 -11.40
#